data_AF-A0A536STY3-F1
#
_entry.id   AF-A0A536STY3-F1
#
_cell.length_a   1.000
_cell.length_b   1.000
_cell.length_c   1.000
_cell.angle_alpha   90.00
_cell.angle_beta   90.00
_cell.angle_gamma   90.00
#
_symmetry.space_group_name_H-M   'P 1'
#
loop_
_entity.id
_entity.type
_entity.pdbx_description
1 polymer ?
#
loop_
_entity_poly.entity_id
_entity_poly.type
_entity_poly.pdbx_seq_one_letter_code
_entity_poly.pdbx_strand_id
1 'polypeptide(L)'
;MLPTGAIIARTRGKPIHYLANVSRWIWLLIGGGALVFLAMAIALALLYPGTPANQLVTWTNGWMFLVPAAMAGFGIYMSARWWRCPQCRRPLNTKGPIPERCPRCGRQLREV
;
A
#
# COMPACT_ATOMS: atom_id res chain seq x y z
N MET A 1 -45.11 -13.55 -4.35
CA MET A 1 -44.09 -12.52 -4.63
C MET A 1 -43.13 -12.51 -3.46
N LEU A 2 -41.99 -13.22 -3.57
CA LEU A 2 -40.98 -13.30 -2.50
C LEU A 2 -40.13 -12.03 -2.54
N PRO A 3 -40.09 -11.24 -1.46
CA PRO A 3 -39.23 -10.07 -1.40
C PRO A 3 -37.80 -10.47 -1.03
N THR A 4 -36.91 -9.51 -1.20
CA THR A 4 -35.65 -9.39 -0.47
C THR A 4 -34.49 -10.26 -0.98
N GLY A 5 -33.85 -9.75 -2.04
CA GLY A 5 -32.42 -9.95 -2.24
C GLY A 5 -31.64 -9.34 -1.08
N ALA A 6 -31.53 -10.09 0.01
CA ALA A 6 -30.58 -9.80 1.06
C ALA A 6 -29.19 -9.97 0.44
N ILE A 7 -28.55 -8.84 0.09
CA ILE A 7 -27.11 -8.79 -0.08
C ILE A 7 -26.55 -9.05 1.31
N ILE A 8 -26.41 -10.33 1.67
CA ILE A 8 -25.66 -10.74 2.84
C ILE A 8 -24.25 -10.26 2.55
N ALA A 9 -23.88 -9.11 3.11
CA ALA A 9 -22.51 -8.67 3.19
C ALA A 9 -21.81 -9.73 4.04
N ARG A 10 -21.34 -10.80 3.38
CA ARG A 10 -20.63 -11.89 4.02
C ARG A 10 -19.48 -11.23 4.77
N THR A 11 -19.55 -11.26 6.09
CA THR A 11 -18.53 -10.75 6.99
C THR A 11 -17.24 -11.48 6.62
N ARG A 12 -16.41 -10.84 5.81
CA ARG A 12 -15.15 -11.44 5.39
C ARG A 12 -14.31 -11.60 6.64
N GLY A 13 -13.99 -12.85 6.99
CA GLY A 13 -13.07 -13.16 8.08
C GLY A 13 -11.75 -12.38 7.97
N LYS A 14 -11.06 -12.21 9.09
CA LYS A 14 -9.81 -11.44 9.13
C LYS A 14 -8.78 -12.11 8.22
N PRO A 15 -8.03 -11.37 7.38
CA PRO A 15 -6.93 -11.97 6.63
C PRO A 15 -5.94 -12.58 7.61
N ILE A 16 -5.35 -13.73 7.23
CA ILE A 16 -4.33 -14.39 8.05
C ILE A 16 -3.27 -13.38 8.49
N HIS A 17 -2.86 -13.46 9.75
CA HIS A 17 -1.97 -12.48 10.40
C HIS A 17 -0.75 -12.08 9.54
N TYR A 18 -0.12 -13.04 8.85
CA TYR A 18 1.00 -12.78 7.95
C TYR A 18 0.63 -11.81 6.80
N LEU A 19 -0.47 -12.08 6.06
CA LEU A 19 -0.88 -11.23 4.94
C LEU A 19 -1.40 -9.87 5.43
N ALA A 20 -2.05 -9.84 6.59
CA ALA A 20 -2.47 -8.59 7.22
C ALA A 20 -1.26 -7.69 7.53
N ASN A 21 -0.20 -8.27 8.11
CA ASN A 21 1.01 -7.54 8.45
C ASN A 21 1.74 -7.04 7.20
N VAL A 22 1.95 -7.89 6.19
CA VAL A 22 2.58 -7.49 4.93
C VAL A 22 1.79 -6.37 4.23
N SER A 23 0.46 -6.48 4.19
CA SER A 23 -0.41 -5.41 3.65
C SER A 23 -0.20 -4.10 4.38
N ARG A 24 -0.19 -4.14 5.72
CA ARG A 24 0.00 -2.95 6.57
C ARG A 24 1.35 -2.31 6.30
N TRP A 25 2.43 -3.09 6.22
CA TRP A 25 3.77 -2.56 5.90
C TRP A 25 3.84 -1.91 4.52
N ILE A 26 3.26 -2.53 3.48
CA ILE A 26 3.20 -1.94 2.14
C ILE A 26 2.49 -0.58 2.18
N TRP A 27 1.32 -0.52 2.83
CA TRP A 27 0.55 0.72 2.95
C TRP A 27 1.25 1.79 3.78
N LEU A 28 1.90 1.41 4.89
CA LEU A 28 2.67 2.35 5.71
C LEU A 28 3.87 2.92 4.95
N LEU A 29 4.57 2.10 4.17
CA LEU A 29 5.75 2.53 3.43
C LEU A 29 5.39 3.40 2.22
N ILE A 30 4.44 2.96 1.40
CA ILE A 30 4.02 3.72 0.21
C ILE A 30 3.21 4.94 0.61
N GLY A 31 2.18 4.76 1.44
CA GLY A 31 1.33 5.86 1.91
C GLY A 31 2.07 6.83 2.82
N GLY A 32 2.90 6.32 3.74
CA GLY A 32 3.74 7.15 4.60
C GLY A 32 4.80 7.91 3.79
N GLY A 33 5.45 7.26 2.82
CA GLY A 33 6.39 7.93 1.92
C GLY A 33 5.73 9.06 1.12
N ALA A 34 4.51 8.84 0.61
CA ALA A 34 3.75 9.88 -0.08
C ALA A 34 3.40 11.07 0.83
N LEU A 35 2.98 10.80 2.06
CA LEU A 35 2.69 11.85 3.05
C LEU A 35 3.94 12.67 3.41
N VAL A 36 5.07 12.00 3.63
CA VAL A 36 6.36 12.66 3.92
C VAL A 36 6.79 13.54 2.74
N PHE A 37 6.70 13.02 1.52
CA PHE A 37 6.99 13.79 0.30
C PHE A 37 6.14 15.06 0.24
N LEU A 38 4.83 14.91 0.46
CA LEU A 38 3.88 16.01 0.35
C LEU A 38 4.09 17.06 1.46
N ALA A 39 4.35 16.62 2.69
CA ALA A 39 4.69 17.52 3.80
C ALA A 39 5.96 18.33 3.51
N MET A 40 6.99 17.70 2.94
CA MET A 40 8.24 18.39 2.57
C MET A 40 8.05 19.38 1.42
N ALA A 41 7.26 19.01 0.40
CA ALA A 41 6.92 19.92 -0.69
C ALA A 41 6.15 21.15 -0.19
N ILE A 42 5.17 20.95 0.72
CA ILE A 42 4.44 22.06 1.35
C ILE A 42 5.38 22.93 2.18
N ALA A 43 6.25 22.33 2.99
CA ALA A 43 7.20 23.09 3.81
C ALA A 43 8.13 23.97 2.95
N LEU A 44 8.64 23.43 1.83
CA LEU A 44 9.46 24.21 0.89
C LEU A 44 8.65 25.33 0.23
N ALA A 45 7.39 25.09 -0.15
CA ALA A 45 6.53 26.12 -0.72
C ALA A 45 6.25 27.26 0.28
N LEU A 46 6.08 26.95 1.56
CA LEU A 46 5.89 27.93 2.62
C LEU A 46 7.16 28.74 2.92
N LEU A 47 8.33 28.12 2.84
CA LEU A 47 9.62 28.79 3.06
C LEU A 47 10.04 29.67 1.87
N TYR A 48 9.64 29.31 0.65
CA TYR A 48 10.02 30.00 -0.59
C TYR A 48 8.81 30.36 -1.46
N PRO A 49 7.91 31.25 -0.99
CA PRO A 49 6.62 31.51 -1.64
C PRO A 49 6.71 32.15 -3.03
N GLY A 50 7.84 32.79 -3.37
CA GLY A 50 8.08 33.41 -4.68
C GLY A 50 8.76 32.49 -5.71
N THR A 51 9.10 31.26 -5.33
CA THR A 51 9.79 30.34 -6.25
C THR A 51 8.79 29.52 -7.07
N PRO A 52 8.99 29.38 -8.39
CA PRO A 52 8.09 28.60 -9.24
C PRO A 52 8.26 27.10 -8.97
N ALA A 53 7.15 26.34 -9.08
CA ALA A 53 7.07 24.91 -8.74
C ALA A 53 8.21 24.04 -9.30
N ASN A 54 8.63 24.29 -10.55
CA ASN A 54 9.70 23.56 -11.23
C ASN A 54 11.10 23.83 -10.66
N GLN A 55 11.26 24.88 -9.85
CA GLN A 55 12.52 25.26 -9.19
C GLN A 55 12.50 25.01 -7.67
N LEU A 56 11.41 24.48 -7.09
CA LEU A 56 11.38 24.12 -5.66
C LEU A 56 12.29 22.92 -5.35
N VAL A 57 12.46 22.01 -6.32
CA VAL A 57 13.32 20.83 -6.19
C VAL A 57 14.55 21.01 -7.06
N THR A 58 15.61 21.52 -6.43
CA THR A 58 16.93 21.71 -7.05
C THR A 58 17.92 20.65 -6.56
N TRP A 59 19.11 20.60 -7.16
CA TRP A 59 20.12 19.62 -6.73
C TRP A 59 20.55 19.79 -5.26
N THR A 60 20.46 21.02 -4.74
CA THR A 60 20.83 21.35 -3.35
C THR A 60 19.85 20.80 -2.31
N ASN A 61 18.55 20.70 -2.65
CA ASN A 61 17.52 20.21 -1.72
C ASN A 61 16.91 18.86 -2.14
N GLY A 62 17.27 18.36 -3.32
CA GLY A 62 16.77 17.12 -3.89
C GLY A 62 17.07 15.88 -3.02
N TRP A 63 18.17 15.92 -2.26
CA TRP A 63 18.54 14.84 -1.34
C TRP A 63 17.48 14.60 -0.26
N MET A 64 16.71 15.63 0.11
CA MET A 64 15.65 15.51 1.12
C MET A 64 14.60 14.49 0.65
N PHE A 65 14.34 14.41 -0.66
CA PHE A 65 13.35 13.50 -1.24
C PHE A 65 13.85 12.05 -1.40
N LEU A 66 15.11 11.76 -1.07
CA LEU A 66 15.62 10.38 -1.09
C LEU A 66 14.91 9.50 -0.06
N VAL A 67 14.59 10.04 1.11
CA VAL A 67 13.90 9.29 2.17
C VAL A 67 12.50 8.83 1.72
N PRO A 68 11.59 9.72 1.29
CA PRO A 68 10.27 9.27 0.80
C PRO A 68 10.38 8.38 -0.44
N ALA A 69 11.35 8.62 -1.34
CA ALA A 69 11.60 7.75 -2.49
C ALA A 69 12.05 6.33 -2.05
N ALA A 70 12.95 6.23 -1.08
CA ALA A 70 13.41 4.96 -0.54
C ALA A 70 12.28 4.21 0.19
N MET A 71 11.45 4.92 0.95
CA MET A 71 10.26 4.34 1.60
C MET A 71 9.29 3.75 0.57
N ALA A 72 8.94 4.51 -0.47
CA ALA A 72 8.07 4.02 -1.53
C ALA A 72 8.70 2.82 -2.26
N GLY A 73 9.99 2.90 -2.60
CA GLY A 73 10.73 1.80 -3.23
C GLY A 73 10.76 0.53 -2.36
N PHE A 74 10.96 0.66 -1.05
CA PHE A 74 10.93 -0.46 -0.12
C PHE A 74 9.52 -1.05 0.00
N GLY A 75 8.47 -0.22 -0.02
CA GLY A 75 7.08 -0.68 -0.08
C GLY A 75 6.77 -1.48 -1.35
N ILE A 76 7.25 -1.02 -2.51
CA ILE A 76 7.14 -1.75 -3.78
C ILE A 76 7.90 -3.07 -3.70
N TYR A 77 9.13 -3.08 -3.20
CA TYR A 77 9.91 -4.31 -2.99
C TYR A 77 9.17 -5.30 -2.08
N MET A 78 8.61 -4.83 -0.96
CA MET A 78 7.84 -5.68 -0.06
C MET A 78 6.61 -6.29 -0.77
N SER A 79 5.92 -5.52 -1.60
CA SER A 79 4.80 -6.03 -2.40
C SER A 79 5.24 -7.11 -3.39
N ALA A 80 6.36 -6.92 -4.09
CA ALA A 80 6.84 -7.89 -5.07
C ALA A 80 7.35 -9.19 -4.41
N ARG A 81 7.98 -9.06 -3.23
CA ARG A 81 8.69 -10.16 -2.57
C ARG A 81 7.83 -10.95 -1.59
N TRP A 82 6.97 -10.28 -0.82
CA TRP A 82 6.27 -10.85 0.34
C TRP A 82 4.76 -10.99 0.14
N TRP A 83 4.16 -10.31 -0.85
CA TRP A 83 2.73 -10.45 -1.21
C TRP A 83 2.43 -11.75 -1.97
N ARG A 84 2.57 -12.86 -1.26
CA ARG A 84 2.47 -14.22 -1.82
C ARG A 84 1.64 -15.09 -0.90
N CYS A 85 0.98 -16.10 -1.47
CA CYS A 85 0.29 -17.10 -0.67
C CYS A 85 1.33 -17.90 0.16
N PRO A 86 1.13 -18.09 1.48
CA PRO A 86 2.11 -18.79 2.32
C PRO A 86 2.27 -20.28 1.96
N GLN A 87 1.25 -20.90 1.35
CA GLN A 87 1.27 -22.31 0.97
C GLN A 87 1.90 -22.54 -0.40
N CYS A 88 1.32 -21.96 -1.46
CA CYS A 88 1.81 -22.19 -2.83
C CYS A 88 2.90 -21.21 -3.28
N ARG A 89 3.25 -20.21 -2.46
CA ARG A 89 4.24 -19.15 -2.72
C ARG A 89 4.03 -18.34 -4.00
N ARG A 90 2.87 -18.49 -4.65
CA ARG A 90 2.51 -17.71 -5.84
C ARG A 90 2.10 -16.29 -5.47
N PRO A 91 2.41 -15.30 -6.34
CA PRO A 91 2.02 -13.91 -6.12
C PRO A 91 0.50 -13.78 -6.06
N LEU A 92 0.04 -12.97 -5.10
CA LEU A 92 -1.36 -12.61 -4.98
C LEU A 92 -1.63 -11.34 -5.79
N ASN A 93 -2.88 -11.15 -6.22
CA ASN A 93 -3.26 -9.90 -6.87
C ASN A 93 -3.17 -8.75 -5.86
N THR A 94 -2.55 -7.64 -6.26
CA THR A 94 -2.50 -6.39 -5.49
C THR A 94 -3.69 -5.48 -5.80
N LYS A 95 -4.41 -5.74 -6.90
CA LYS A 95 -5.62 -5.00 -7.29
C LYS A 95 -6.81 -5.48 -6.47
N GLY A 96 -7.11 -4.76 -5.39
CA GLY A 96 -8.31 -4.96 -4.57
C GLY A 96 -8.08 -5.70 -3.25
N PRO A 97 -9.16 -5.98 -2.50
CA PRO A 97 -9.08 -6.61 -1.19
C PRO A 97 -8.59 -8.06 -1.27
N ILE A 98 -7.89 -8.51 -0.22
CA ILE A 98 -7.38 -9.89 -0.10
C ILE A 98 -8.54 -10.88 -0.30
N PRO A 99 -8.46 -11.84 -1.24
CA PRO A 99 -9.54 -12.80 -1.47
C PRO A 99 -9.69 -13.77 -0.29
N GLU A 100 -10.87 -14.37 -0.11
CA GLU A 100 -11.11 -15.38 0.94
C GLU A 100 -10.26 -16.64 0.74
N ARG A 101 -10.04 -17.03 -0.51
CA ARG A 101 -9.26 -18.20 -0.89
C ARG A 101 -8.20 -17.81 -1.91
N CYS A 102 -7.07 -18.53 -1.90
CA CYS A 102 -6.05 -18.38 -2.92
C CYS A 102 -6.62 -18.84 -4.29
N PRO A 103 -6.55 -18.02 -5.35
CA PRO A 103 -7.08 -18.37 -6.67
C PRO A 103 -6.30 -19.50 -7.37
N ARG A 104 -5.15 -19.90 -6.81
CA ARG A 104 -4.28 -20.93 -7.39
C ARG A 104 -4.36 -22.26 -6.67
N CYS A 105 -4.32 -22.25 -5.32
CA CYS A 105 -4.31 -23.48 -4.53
C CYS A 105 -5.59 -23.70 -3.70
N GLY A 106 -6.57 -22.79 -3.77
CA GLY A 106 -7.84 -22.93 -3.07
C GLY A 106 -7.79 -22.78 -1.54
N ARG A 107 -6.60 -22.65 -0.94
CA ARG A 107 -6.43 -22.50 0.51
C ARG A 107 -7.07 -21.21 1.02
N GLN A 108 -7.70 -21.27 2.19
CA GLN A 108 -8.18 -20.10 2.90
C GLN A 108 -7.04 -19.13 3.23
N LEU A 109 -7.28 -17.85 2.94
CA LEU A 109 -6.39 -16.72 3.25
C LEU A 109 -7.00 -15.80 4.32
N ARG A 110 -8.17 -16.16 4.84
CA ARG A 110 -8.89 -15.48 5.91
C ARG A 110 -9.21 -16.50 6.99
N GLU A 111 -9.07 -16.08 8.23
CA GLU A 111 -9.51 -16.79 9.43
C GLU A 111 -11.04 -16.92 9.39
N VAL A 112 -11.56 -18.06 9.86
CA VAL A 112 -13.01 -18.36 9.90
C VAL A 112 -13.63 -17.64 11.09
#